data_AF-A0A2J6T6S8-F1
#
_entry.id   AF-A0A2J6T6S8-F1
#
_cell.length_a   1.000
_cell.length_b   1.000
_cell.length_c   1.000
_cell.angle_alpha   90.00
_cell.angle_beta   90.00
_cell.angle_gamma   90.00
#
_symmetry.space_group_name_H-M   'P 1'
#
loop_
_entity.id
_entity.type
_entity.pdbx_description
1 polymer ?
#
loop_
_entity_poly.entity_id
_entity_poly.type
_entity_poly.pdbx_seq_one_letter_code
_entity_poly.pdbx_strand_id
1 'polypeptide(L)'
;SSPPPQPKGSKSTQSLENILHKLGPITDVSYEPFQPEPRQPARALLPPTFPPKPRPFDYFSLFFTYEHLQTITTNTNRYASKQRLHIKGESVREWTDLLVEELHVFLGAIIYMGVHDEPQAEMYWNADFNKGPLHSIASHISRCRFEQIKRYCHISCPENDEQKGYHLPSNKVW
;
A
#
# COMPACT_ATOMS: atom_id res chain seq x y z
N SER A 1 -27.22 -53.60 5.54
CA SER A 1 -26.07 -53.37 4.64
C SER A 1 -26.33 -52.12 3.83
N SER A 2 -25.61 -51.04 4.11
CA SER A 2 -25.74 -49.76 3.40
C SER A 2 -25.05 -49.84 2.03
N PRO A 3 -25.51 -49.11 1.00
CA PRO A 3 -24.85 -49.09 -0.30
C PRO A 3 -23.51 -48.34 -0.23
N PRO A 4 -22.54 -48.66 -1.11
CA PRO A 4 -21.23 -48.01 -1.10
C PRO A 4 -21.31 -46.56 -1.60
N PRO A 5 -20.38 -45.69 -1.14
CA PRO A 5 -20.38 -44.29 -1.53
C PRO A 5 -19.98 -44.13 -3.01
N GLN A 6 -20.76 -43.36 -3.77
CA GLN A 6 -20.45 -43.02 -5.15
C GLN A 6 -19.18 -42.14 -5.23
N PRO A 7 -18.29 -42.37 -6.21
CA PRO A 7 -17.09 -41.57 -6.36
C PRO A 7 -17.43 -40.12 -6.76
N LYS A 8 -16.78 -39.19 -6.06
CA LYS A 8 -16.86 -37.74 -6.27
C LYS A 8 -16.56 -37.41 -7.73
N GLY A 9 -17.47 -36.66 -8.35
CA GLY A 9 -17.38 -36.25 -9.75
C GLY A 9 -16.04 -35.60 -10.08
N SER A 10 -15.25 -36.31 -10.89
CA SER A 10 -14.16 -35.74 -11.67
C SER A 10 -14.73 -34.60 -12.51
N LYS A 11 -14.25 -33.36 -12.29
CA LYS A 11 -14.51 -32.26 -13.22
C LYS A 11 -13.78 -32.59 -14.52
N SER A 12 -14.47 -33.29 -15.42
CA SER A 12 -13.98 -33.61 -16.75
C SER A 12 -13.51 -32.33 -17.44
N THR A 13 -12.20 -32.18 -17.59
CA THR A 13 -11.59 -31.22 -18.52
C THR A 13 -12.13 -31.57 -19.90
N GLN A 14 -13.11 -30.81 -20.38
CA GLN A 14 -13.69 -31.02 -21.69
C GLN A 14 -12.57 -30.78 -22.71
N SER A 15 -12.24 -31.78 -23.54
CA SER A 15 -11.19 -31.62 -24.54
C SER A 15 -11.54 -30.46 -25.47
N LEU A 16 -10.51 -29.75 -25.95
CA LEU A 16 -10.69 -28.63 -26.88
C LEU A 16 -11.55 -29.04 -28.08
N GLU A 17 -11.39 -30.27 -28.56
CA GLU A 17 -12.18 -30.86 -29.65
C GLU A 17 -13.67 -30.93 -29.34
N ASN A 18 -14.04 -31.32 -28.11
CA ASN A 18 -15.44 -31.35 -27.68
C ASN A 18 -16.04 -29.94 -27.57
N ILE A 19 -15.23 -28.94 -27.21
CA ILE A 19 -15.65 -27.54 -27.16
C ILE A 19 -15.87 -27.02 -28.59
N LEU A 20 -14.92 -27.26 -29.49
CA LEU A 20 -15.00 -26.83 -30.89
C LEU A 20 -16.15 -27.52 -31.64
N HIS A 21 -16.40 -28.81 -31.41
CA HIS A 21 -17.53 -29.52 -32.00
C HIS A 21 -18.88 -28.94 -31.55
N LYS A 22 -19.00 -28.49 -30.29
CA LYS A 22 -20.23 -27.86 -29.78
C LYS A 22 -20.50 -26.49 -30.40
N LEU A 23 -19.45 -25.74 -30.74
CA LEU A 23 -19.58 -24.42 -31.36
C LEU A 23 -20.00 -24.53 -32.84
N GLY A 24 -19.78 -25.69 -33.47
CA GLY A 24 -20.08 -25.91 -34.88
C GLY A 24 -19.17 -25.08 -35.81
N PRO A 25 -19.37 -25.16 -37.14
CA PRO A 25 -18.66 -24.29 -38.07
C PRO A 25 -19.07 -22.83 -37.78
N ILE A 26 -18.09 -21.95 -37.61
CA ILE A 26 -18.33 -20.51 -37.48
C ILE A 26 -18.75 -20.02 -38.86
N THR A 27 -20.05 -20.04 -39.14
CA THR A 27 -20.62 -19.64 -40.44
C THR A 27 -20.97 -18.16 -40.49
N ASP A 28 -21.10 -17.50 -39.34
CA ASP A 28 -21.49 -16.10 -39.24
C ASP A 28 -20.82 -15.43 -38.03
N VAL A 29 -19.84 -14.57 -38.30
CA VAL A 29 -19.20 -13.72 -37.28
C VAL A 29 -19.76 -12.33 -37.46
N SER A 30 -20.73 -11.96 -36.61
CA SER A 30 -21.12 -10.56 -36.48
C SER A 30 -20.05 -9.85 -35.66
N TYR A 31 -19.25 -9.02 -36.34
CA TYR A 31 -18.29 -8.13 -35.71
C TYR A 31 -18.75 -6.70 -35.95
N GLU A 32 -19.11 -6.00 -34.87
CA GLU A 32 -19.17 -4.55 -34.89
C GLU A 32 -17.79 -4.00 -34.55
N PRO A 33 -17.10 -3.32 -35.48
CA PRO A 33 -15.82 -2.72 -35.16
C PRO A 33 -15.97 -1.73 -34.02
N PHE A 34 -15.11 -1.86 -33.01
CA PHE A 34 -15.00 -0.87 -31.94
C PHE A 34 -14.86 0.52 -32.57
N GLN A 35 -15.86 1.37 -32.34
CA GLN A 35 -15.81 2.76 -32.73
C GLN A 35 -15.13 3.52 -31.59
N PRO A 36 -13.84 3.89 -31.70
CA PRO A 36 -13.21 4.67 -30.66
C PRO A 36 -14.00 5.96 -30.47
N GLU A 37 -14.26 6.30 -29.22
CA GLU A 37 -14.85 7.60 -28.93
C GLU A 37 -14.01 8.71 -29.58
N PRO A 38 -14.65 9.79 -30.05
CA PRO A 38 -13.93 10.98 -30.50
C PRO A 38 -12.92 11.40 -29.44
N ARG A 39 -11.72 11.82 -29.86
CA ARG A 39 -10.69 12.30 -28.93
C ARG A 39 -11.27 13.44 -28.09
N GLN A 40 -11.52 13.17 -26.82
CA GLN A 40 -11.93 14.18 -25.88
C GLN A 40 -10.69 14.98 -25.45
N PRO A 41 -10.80 16.30 -25.26
CA PRO A 41 -9.71 17.08 -24.68
C PRO A 41 -9.43 16.56 -23.26
N ALA A 42 -8.15 16.47 -22.89
CA ALA A 42 -7.77 16.07 -21.55
C ALA A 42 -8.39 17.04 -20.52
N ARG A 43 -9.27 16.52 -19.65
CA ARG A 43 -9.92 17.28 -18.58
C ARG A 43 -9.70 16.55 -17.27
N ALA A 44 -9.21 17.28 -16.26
CA ALA A 44 -9.11 16.75 -14.91
C ALA A 44 -10.52 16.52 -14.34
N LEU A 45 -10.79 15.29 -13.87
CA LEU A 45 -12.04 14.92 -13.21
C LEU A 45 -11.90 15.15 -11.70
N LEU A 46 -11.88 16.43 -11.31
CA LEU A 46 -11.73 16.84 -9.91
C LEU A 46 -13.09 16.99 -9.23
N PRO A 47 -13.18 16.74 -7.90
CA PRO A 47 -14.41 16.98 -7.15
C PRO A 47 -14.89 18.43 -7.29
N PRO A 48 -16.21 18.69 -7.28
CA PRO A 48 -16.75 20.06 -7.31
C PRO A 48 -16.27 20.93 -6.15
N THR A 49 -15.88 20.31 -5.03
CA THR A 49 -15.34 20.96 -3.83
C THR A 49 -13.85 21.31 -3.95
N PHE A 50 -13.17 20.92 -5.04
CA PHE A 50 -11.74 21.14 -5.20
C PHE A 50 -11.43 22.63 -5.39
N PRO A 51 -10.41 23.18 -4.70
CA PRO A 51 -10.17 24.62 -4.71
C PRO A 51 -9.77 25.13 -6.10
N PRO A 52 -10.24 26.34 -6.50
CA PRO A 52 -9.93 26.92 -7.81
C PRO A 52 -8.45 27.33 -7.96
N LYS A 53 -7.75 27.51 -6.84
CA LYS A 53 -6.30 27.78 -6.76
C LYS A 53 -5.65 26.70 -5.89
N PRO A 54 -5.46 25.49 -6.43
CA PRO A 54 -4.99 24.36 -5.64
C PRO A 54 -3.51 24.47 -5.32
N ARG A 55 -3.15 24.01 -4.12
CA ARG A 55 -1.79 23.78 -3.66
C ARG A 55 -1.46 22.29 -3.80
N PRO A 56 -0.17 21.90 -3.82
CA PRO A 56 0.22 20.50 -3.93
C PRO A 56 -0.46 19.57 -2.91
N PHE A 57 -0.65 20.05 -1.67
CA PHE A 57 -1.34 19.29 -0.62
C PHE A 57 -2.81 18.98 -0.96
N ASP A 58 -3.50 19.88 -1.68
CA ASP A 58 -4.90 19.67 -2.03
C ASP A 58 -5.04 18.45 -2.96
N TYR A 59 -4.11 18.28 -3.90
CA TYR A 59 -4.05 17.07 -4.76
C TYR A 59 -3.70 15.81 -3.97
N PHE A 60 -2.75 15.88 -3.03
CA PHE A 60 -2.40 14.75 -2.18
C PHE A 60 -3.61 14.25 -1.38
N SER A 61 -4.42 15.17 -0.86
CA SER A 61 -5.60 14.86 -0.05
C SER A 61 -6.73 14.16 -0.82
N LEU A 62 -6.70 14.18 -2.16
CA LEU A 62 -7.63 13.40 -2.99
C LEU A 62 -7.40 11.89 -2.89
N PHE A 63 -6.16 11.47 -2.60
CA PHE A 63 -5.78 10.06 -2.53
C PHE A 63 -5.63 9.60 -1.07
N PHE A 64 -5.00 10.43 -0.24
CA PHE A 64 -4.78 10.18 1.17
C PHE A 64 -5.76 11.01 2.01
N THR A 65 -6.99 10.51 2.10
CA THR A 65 -8.03 11.12 2.93
C THR A 65 -7.69 10.96 4.42
N TYR A 66 -8.31 11.79 5.27
CA TYR A 66 -8.16 11.67 6.72
C TYR A 66 -8.53 10.27 7.23
N GLU A 67 -9.60 9.67 6.70
CA GLU A 67 -10.05 8.32 7.07
C GLU A 67 -9.00 7.25 6.71
N HIS A 68 -8.38 7.34 5.53
CA HIS A 68 -7.30 6.44 5.14
C HIS A 68 -6.10 6.57 6.09
N LEU A 69 -5.70 7.81 6.39
CA LEU A 69 -4.57 8.07 7.28
C LEU A 69 -4.87 7.62 8.72
N GLN A 70 -6.08 7.86 9.22
CA GLN A 70 -6.53 7.38 10.53
C GLN A 70 -6.51 5.85 10.60
N THR A 71 -6.92 5.17 9.53
CA THR A 71 -6.86 3.70 9.43
C THR A 71 -5.42 3.20 9.51
N ILE A 72 -4.51 3.79 8.72
CA ILE A 72 -3.09 3.44 8.73
C ILE A 72 -2.47 3.69 10.11
N THR A 73 -2.74 4.85 10.72
CA THR A 73 -2.24 5.19 12.06
C THR A 73 -2.73 4.18 13.10
N THR A 74 -4.03 3.85 13.09
CA THR A 74 -4.62 2.88 14.03
C THR A 74 -3.98 1.51 13.89
N ASN A 75 -3.84 1.03 12.66
CA ASN A 75 -3.28 -0.29 12.38
C ASN A 75 -1.77 -0.35 12.68
N THR A 76 -1.04 0.72 12.41
CA THR A 76 0.37 0.87 12.77
C THR A 76 0.58 0.79 14.29
N ASN A 77 -0.24 1.49 15.09
CA ASN A 77 -0.16 1.43 16.55
C ASN A 77 -0.50 0.04 17.10
N ARG A 78 -1.54 -0.61 16.56
CA ARG A 78 -1.88 -2.00 16.92
C ARG A 78 -0.74 -2.96 16.61
N TYR A 79 -0.14 -2.82 15.42
CA TYR A 79 0.99 -3.64 15.01
C TYR A 79 2.21 -3.43 15.91
N ALA A 80 2.57 -2.18 16.21
CA ALA A 80 3.66 -1.85 17.12
C ALA A 80 3.46 -2.48 18.51
N SER A 81 2.26 -2.31 19.09
CA SER A 81 1.92 -2.90 20.39
C SER A 81 2.10 -4.43 20.37
N LYS A 82 1.60 -5.07 19.31
CA LYS A 82 1.70 -6.52 19.14
C LYS A 82 3.14 -7.00 18.99
N GLN A 83 3.93 -6.42 18.10
CA GLN A 83 5.31 -6.86 17.87
C GLN A 83 6.17 -6.73 19.12
N ARG A 84 6.01 -5.63 19.87
CA ARG A 84 6.73 -5.38 21.12
C ARG A 84 6.44 -6.41 22.23
N LEU A 85 5.24 -7.01 22.24
CA LEU A 85 4.88 -8.07 23.17
C LEU A 85 5.51 -9.42 22.79
N HIS A 86 5.68 -9.68 21.49
CA HIS A 86 6.09 -11.00 20.99
C HIS A 86 7.59 -11.10 20.70
N ILE A 87 8.26 -10.01 20.33
CA ILE A 87 9.68 -9.99 19.97
C ILE A 87 10.54 -9.57 21.17
N LYS A 88 11.38 -10.50 21.65
CA LYS A 88 12.36 -10.23 22.70
C LYS A 88 13.31 -9.11 22.26
N GLY A 89 13.42 -8.05 23.07
CA GLY A 89 14.30 -6.90 22.82
C GLY A 89 13.60 -5.68 22.21
N GLU A 90 12.39 -5.82 21.64
CA GLU A 90 11.64 -4.67 21.13
C GLU A 90 10.98 -3.84 22.23
N SER A 91 10.78 -4.41 23.41
CA SER A 91 10.30 -3.70 24.60
C SER A 91 11.30 -2.65 25.13
N VAL A 92 12.58 -2.73 24.74
CA VAL A 92 13.65 -1.87 25.28
C VAL A 92 13.58 -0.44 24.75
N ARG A 93 13.10 -0.24 23.52
CA ARG A 93 12.87 1.11 22.98
C ARG A 93 11.45 1.52 23.29
N GLU A 94 11.18 2.70 23.81
CA GLU A 94 9.78 3.14 24.01
C GLU A 94 9.09 3.39 22.66
N TRP A 95 7.79 3.07 22.59
CA TRP A 95 6.92 3.40 21.46
C TRP A 95 5.87 4.36 21.98
N THR A 96 5.81 5.54 21.34
CA THR A 96 4.72 6.47 21.48
C THR A 96 3.78 6.26 20.31
N ASP A 97 2.49 6.15 20.61
CA ASP A 97 1.46 6.00 19.58
C ASP A 97 1.59 7.08 18.53
N LEU A 98 1.61 6.64 17.28
CA LEU A 98 1.63 7.48 16.10
C LEU A 98 0.35 8.31 16.05
N LEU A 99 0.50 9.60 15.75
CA LEU A 99 -0.60 10.50 15.42
C LEU A 99 -0.80 10.61 13.91
N VAL A 100 -1.98 11.05 13.46
CA VAL A 100 -2.26 11.26 12.04
C VAL A 100 -1.37 12.37 11.47
N GLU A 101 -1.11 13.41 12.24
CA GLU A 101 -0.22 14.52 11.90
C GLU A 101 1.22 14.04 11.76
N GLU A 102 1.70 13.17 12.65
CA GLU A 102 3.02 12.54 12.52
C GLU A 102 3.11 11.65 11.27
N LEU A 103 2.04 10.93 10.93
CA LEU A 103 1.99 10.12 9.72
C LEU A 103 2.09 11.00 8.45
N HIS A 104 1.49 12.20 8.44
CA HIS A 104 1.68 13.15 7.34
C HIS A 104 3.15 13.56 7.18
N VAL A 105 3.84 13.85 8.29
CA VAL A 105 5.27 14.19 8.27
C VAL A 105 6.10 13.02 7.73
N PHE A 106 5.80 11.80 8.18
CA PHE A 106 6.46 10.58 7.70
C PHE A 106 6.27 10.38 6.19
N LEU A 107 5.04 10.51 5.68
CA LEU A 107 4.76 10.42 4.24
C LEU A 107 5.43 11.55 3.45
N GLY A 108 5.45 12.76 3.99
CA GLY A 108 6.18 13.89 3.42
C GLY A 108 7.68 13.62 3.30
N ALA A 109 8.28 13.00 4.31
CA ALA A 109 9.68 12.56 4.26
C ALA A 109 9.89 11.49 3.16
N ILE A 110 9.01 10.50 3.04
CA ILE A 110 9.09 9.48 1.96
C ILE A 110 9.02 10.13 0.57
N ILE A 111 8.08 11.05 0.36
CA ILE A 111 7.93 11.76 -0.91
C ILE A 111 9.19 12.56 -1.21
N TYR A 112 9.75 13.26 -0.21
CA TYR A 112 10.98 14.02 -0.36
C TYR A 112 12.16 13.13 -0.76
N MET A 113 12.34 11.98 -0.09
CA MET A 113 13.39 11.00 -0.40
C MET A 113 13.23 10.39 -1.80
N GLY A 114 12.00 10.31 -2.31
CA GLY A 114 11.74 9.89 -3.70
C GLY A 114 12.12 10.93 -4.75
N VAL A 115 12.27 12.20 -4.35
CA VAL A 115 12.67 13.31 -5.23
C VAL A 115 14.17 13.61 -5.09
N HIS A 116 14.68 13.59 -3.87
CA HIS A 116 16.10 13.79 -3.55
C HIS A 116 16.65 12.47 -3.05
N ASP A 117 17.27 11.69 -3.91
CA ASP A 117 17.82 10.39 -3.53
C ASP A 117 19.19 10.55 -2.85
N GLU A 118 19.42 9.77 -1.79
CA GLU A 118 20.68 9.73 -1.05
C GLU A 118 21.13 8.27 -0.91
N PRO A 119 22.44 7.97 -0.98
CA PRO A 119 22.95 6.60 -0.91
C PRO A 119 22.56 5.85 0.37
N GLN A 120 22.36 6.58 1.46
CA GLN A 120 22.02 6.05 2.78
C GLN A 120 20.97 6.93 3.46
N ALA A 121 19.99 6.30 4.12
CA ALA A 121 18.88 7.00 4.76
C ALA A 121 19.35 7.95 5.88
N GLU A 122 20.49 7.66 6.52
CA GLU A 122 21.07 8.50 7.56
C GLU A 122 21.50 9.87 7.04
N MET A 123 21.83 9.98 5.74
CA MET A 123 22.34 11.22 5.14
C MET A 123 21.30 12.34 5.11
N TYR A 124 20.00 11.99 5.07
CA TYR A 124 18.91 12.96 5.21
C TYR A 124 18.90 13.71 6.56
N TRP A 125 19.61 13.18 7.57
CA TRP A 125 19.79 13.82 8.87
C TRP A 125 21.21 14.37 9.08
N ASN A 126 21.97 14.57 8.00
CA ASN A 126 23.27 15.23 8.07
C ASN A 126 23.12 16.68 8.61
N ALA A 127 23.98 17.03 9.56
CA ALA A 127 24.05 18.36 10.17
C ALA A 127 25.36 19.10 9.84
N ASP A 128 26.27 18.47 9.08
CA ASP A 128 27.58 19.02 8.74
C ASP A 128 27.67 19.28 7.23
N PHE A 129 27.65 20.56 6.86
CA PHE A 129 27.72 20.99 5.46
C PHE A 129 29.00 20.49 4.74
N ASN A 130 30.08 20.21 5.47
CA ASN A 130 31.32 19.71 4.88
C ASN A 130 31.24 18.21 4.53
N LYS A 131 30.28 17.47 5.10
CA LYS A 131 30.12 16.03 4.89
C LYS A 131 29.07 15.67 3.85
N GLY A 132 28.21 16.60 3.48
CA GLY A 132 27.17 16.37 2.48
C GLY A 132 26.07 17.42 2.48
N PRO A 133 25.01 17.20 1.69
CA PRO A 133 23.85 18.08 1.63
C PRO A 133 23.16 18.25 2.99
N LEU A 134 22.47 19.37 3.16
CA LEU A 134 21.61 19.63 4.31
C LEU A 134 20.15 19.51 3.86
N HIS A 135 19.40 18.64 4.52
CA HIS A 135 17.99 18.42 4.21
C HIS A 135 17.10 18.99 5.32
N SER A 136 15.91 19.46 4.94
CA SER A 136 14.92 19.97 5.90
C SER A 136 14.23 18.87 6.70
N ILE A 137 14.32 17.59 6.31
CA ILE A 137 13.63 16.48 7.00
C ILE A 137 13.95 16.48 8.50
N ALA A 138 15.21 16.74 8.85
CA ALA A 138 15.68 16.71 10.23
C ALA A 138 14.97 17.71 11.17
N SER A 139 14.37 18.79 10.64
CA SER A 139 13.59 19.75 11.44
C SER A 139 12.15 19.31 11.69
N HIS A 140 11.66 18.30 10.97
CA HIS A 140 10.26 17.84 11.04
C HIS A 140 10.11 16.50 11.75
N ILE A 141 11.07 15.59 11.60
CA ILE A 141 11.04 14.27 12.23
C ILE A 141 12.47 13.81 12.52
N SER A 142 12.71 13.20 13.68
CA SER A 142 14.02 12.65 14.01
C SER A 142 14.29 11.34 13.25
N ARG A 143 15.57 11.03 12.99
CA ARG A 143 15.95 9.77 12.33
C ARG A 143 15.41 8.55 13.07
N CYS A 144 15.53 8.56 14.40
CA CYS A 144 15.04 7.50 15.26
C CYS A 144 13.52 7.31 15.11
N ARG A 145 12.74 8.40 15.16
CA ARG A 145 11.29 8.33 15.02
C ARG A 145 10.88 7.87 13.62
N PHE A 146 11.55 8.35 12.58
CA PHE A 146 11.32 7.90 11.20
C PHE A 146 11.55 6.38 11.05
N GLU A 147 12.67 5.87 11.56
CA GLU A 147 12.98 4.44 11.53
C GLU A 147 11.99 3.60 12.34
N GLN A 148 11.54 4.11 13.50
CA GLN A 148 10.51 3.47 14.31
C GLN A 148 9.18 3.37 13.55
N ILE A 149 8.71 4.47 12.94
CA ILE A 149 7.48 4.46 12.16
C ILE A 149 7.63 3.54 10.94
N LYS A 150 8.74 3.64 10.21
CA LYS A 150 9.03 2.77 9.05
C LYS A 150 8.97 1.28 9.42
N ARG A 151 9.49 0.91 10.59
CA ARG A 151 9.47 -0.48 11.07
C ARG A 151 8.06 -1.01 11.30
N TYR A 152 7.19 -0.19 11.90
CA TYR A 152 5.86 -0.64 12.31
C TYR A 152 4.72 -0.20 11.38
N CYS A 153 5.01 0.56 10.31
CA CYS A 153 4.01 1.04 9.37
C CYS A 153 3.19 -0.13 8.83
N HIS A 154 1.89 -0.12 9.10
CA HIS A 154 0.99 -1.22 8.79
C HIS A 154 -0.37 -0.70 8.34
N ILE A 155 -0.81 -1.08 7.14
CA ILE A 155 -1.99 -0.51 6.49
C ILE A 155 -3.27 -1.27 6.87
N SER A 156 -3.22 -2.60 6.95
CA SER A 156 -4.35 -3.49 7.22
C SER A 156 -4.48 -3.84 8.70
N CYS A 157 -5.60 -4.43 9.12
CA CYS A 157 -5.81 -4.84 10.51
C CYS A 157 -4.85 -6.01 10.87
N PRO A 158 -3.90 -5.85 11.82
CA PRO A 158 -2.92 -6.89 12.15
C PRO A 158 -3.54 -8.21 12.63
N GLU A 159 -4.69 -8.15 13.30
CA GLU A 159 -5.40 -9.33 13.78
C GLU A 159 -6.01 -10.13 12.62
N ASN A 160 -6.59 -9.43 11.65
CA ASN A 160 -7.20 -10.06 10.48
C ASN A 160 -6.13 -10.66 9.56
N ASP A 161 -4.97 -10.01 9.46
CA ASP A 161 -3.86 -10.48 8.62
C ASP A 161 -3.33 -11.83 9.12
N GLU A 162 -3.14 -11.97 10.43
CA GLU A 162 -2.74 -13.24 11.02
C GLU A 162 -3.78 -14.35 10.85
N GLN A 163 -5.06 -14.04 11.05
CA GLN A 163 -6.14 -15.02 10.83
C GLN A 163 -6.16 -15.55 9.39
N LYS A 164 -5.82 -14.69 8.42
CA LYS A 164 -5.74 -15.05 7.00
C LYS A 164 -4.40 -15.69 6.60
N GLY A 165 -3.46 -15.84 7.52
CA GLY A 165 -2.13 -16.37 7.24
C GLY A 165 -1.25 -15.41 6.43
N TYR A 166 -1.59 -14.12 6.37
CA TYR A 166 -0.68 -13.10 5.87
C TYR A 166 0.39 -12.87 6.93
N HIS A 167 1.37 -13.77 6.96
CA HIS A 167 2.49 -13.68 7.88
C HIS A 167 3.29 -12.42 7.56
N LEU A 168 3.39 -11.56 8.56
CA LEU A 168 4.11 -10.31 8.47
C LEU A 168 5.60 -10.64 8.38
N PRO A 169 6.36 -10.06 7.43
CA PRO A 169 7.79 -10.29 7.35
C PRO A 169 8.42 -9.74 8.63
N SER A 170 8.68 -10.64 9.59
CA SER A 170 9.46 -10.37 10.78
C SER A 170 10.80 -9.80 10.35
N ASN A 171 10.99 -8.49 10.55
CA ASN A 171 12.26 -7.79 10.37
C ASN A 171 12.98 -8.15 9.06
N LYS A 172 12.43 -7.75 7.91
CA LYS A 172 13.30 -7.55 6.75
C LYS A 172 14.23 -6.37 7.07
N VAL A 173 15.50 -6.70 7.32
CA VAL A 173 16.59 -5.75 7.21
C VAL A 173 16.59 -5.30 5.75
N TRP A 174 16.17 -4.06 5.51
CA TRP A 174 16.33 -3.38 4.24
C TRP A 174 17.64 -2.61 4.28
#